data_AF-K1UH96-F1
#
_entry.id   AF-K1UH96-F1
#
_cell.length_a   1.000
_cell.length_b   1.000
_cell.length_c   1.000
_cell.angle_alpha   90.00
_cell.angle_beta   90.00
_cell.angle_gamma   90.00
#
_symmetry.space_group_name_H-M   'P 1'
#
loop_
_entity.id
_entity.type
_entity.pdbx_description
1 polymer ?
#
loop_
_entity_poly.entity_id
_entity_poly.type
_entity_poly.pdbx_seq_one_letter_code
_entity_poly.pdbx_strand_id
1 'polypeptide(L)'
;MFLSDDYSQLYFTSTRNEAQGSDLNGVTGTKSADIFFSEKNDKGKWSKPEAIGTGLNTDYEEGACCFTPDGKQMYLTQCATDPTSPRLAQIVTSNRSDAAWSKPTNLEISKDTLSCFAHPAISPDGEWLYFVSDMPGGKGGLDIWRVRITPAGLGGVENLGEPINTPGDEMFPTFRPNGDFYFSSNGHVGMGGLDIYIAKVNSITRKYELTHPGYPLNTEADDFGMTFEGLHNQGFFCSNRKDGRGYDHIYSFENPEIVTTMKGWVYEKDGYELPAAEVRIVGNDGTNRKLSVKG
;
A
#
# COMPACT_ATOMS: atom_id res chain seq x y z
N MET A 1 -5.70 5.49 0.96
CA MET A 1 -5.70 4.51 2.05
C MET A 1 -7.06 4.40 2.70
N PHE A 2 -7.57 3.18 2.81
CA PHE A 2 -8.72 2.92 3.66
C PHE A 2 -8.38 2.96 5.15
N LEU A 3 -9.35 3.36 5.96
CA LEU A 3 -9.33 3.22 7.42
C LEU A 3 -9.89 1.86 7.86
N SER A 4 -9.39 1.33 8.98
CA SER A 4 -9.39 -0.07 9.42
C SER A 4 -10.73 -0.80 9.60
N ASP A 5 -11.81 -0.13 9.98
CA ASP A 5 -12.93 -0.85 10.63
C ASP A 5 -14.05 -1.27 9.66
N ASP A 6 -14.45 -0.37 8.76
CA ASP A 6 -15.56 -0.59 7.83
C ASP A 6 -15.18 -0.28 6.38
N TYR A 7 -13.94 0.15 6.13
CA TYR A 7 -13.44 0.62 4.84
C TYR A 7 -14.36 1.68 4.20
N SER A 8 -15.14 2.41 5.01
CA SER A 8 -16.07 3.42 4.53
C SER A 8 -15.37 4.76 4.30
N GLN A 9 -14.20 4.97 4.92
CA GLN A 9 -13.40 6.19 4.76
C GLN A 9 -12.16 5.91 3.92
N LEU A 10 -12.01 6.67 2.82
CA LEU A 10 -10.82 6.68 1.98
C LEU A 10 -10.08 7.99 2.17
N TYR A 11 -8.87 7.92 2.69
CA TYR A 11 -7.94 9.04 2.83
C TYR A 11 -6.97 9.08 1.64
N PHE A 12 -6.72 10.26 1.08
CA PHE A 12 -5.81 10.42 -0.05
C PHE A 12 -5.25 11.84 -0.11
N THR A 13 -4.09 11.97 -0.73
CA THR A 13 -3.44 13.26 -0.95
C THR A 13 -4.02 13.94 -2.20
N SER A 14 -4.20 15.26 -2.15
CA SER A 14 -4.67 16.01 -3.32
C SER A 14 -4.18 17.46 -3.32
N THR A 15 -3.89 17.98 -4.50
CA THR A 15 -3.52 19.40 -4.74
C THR A 15 -4.73 20.24 -5.18
N ARG A 16 -5.93 19.81 -4.79
CA ARG A 16 -7.21 20.47 -5.14
C ARG A 16 -7.27 21.88 -4.56
N ASN A 17 -8.17 22.70 -5.09
CA ASN A 17 -8.30 24.11 -4.69
C ASN A 17 -8.63 24.28 -3.20
N GLU A 18 -9.30 23.29 -2.61
CA GLU A 18 -9.66 23.21 -1.20
C GLU A 18 -8.48 22.92 -0.27
N ALA A 19 -7.28 22.63 -0.80
CA ALA A 19 -6.06 22.45 -0.01
C ALA A 19 -5.67 23.76 0.70
N GLN A 20 -5.13 23.62 1.92
CA GLN A 20 -4.64 24.72 2.74
C GLN A 20 -3.47 25.43 2.05
N GLY A 21 -3.39 26.75 2.27
CA GLY A 21 -2.41 27.61 1.62
C GLY A 21 -2.84 28.09 0.23
N SER A 22 -2.29 29.24 -0.16
CA SER A 22 -2.51 29.88 -1.47
C SER A 22 -1.30 29.77 -2.40
N ASP A 23 -0.17 29.32 -1.86
CA ASP A 23 1.09 29.36 -2.56
C ASP A 23 1.21 28.14 -3.48
N LEU A 24 1.74 28.37 -4.68
CA LEU A 24 2.07 27.30 -5.61
C LEU A 24 3.42 26.70 -5.21
N ASN A 25 3.48 25.39 -5.08
CA ASN A 25 4.69 24.63 -4.89
C ASN A 25 5.68 24.92 -6.03
N GLY A 26 6.92 25.28 -5.67
CA GLY A 26 7.95 25.68 -6.63
C GLY A 26 8.52 24.55 -7.50
N VAL A 27 8.24 23.30 -7.17
CA VAL A 27 8.64 22.09 -7.92
C VAL A 27 7.53 21.61 -8.86
N THR A 28 6.29 21.52 -8.37
CA THR A 28 5.15 20.99 -9.14
C THR A 28 4.35 22.06 -9.88
N GLY A 29 4.43 23.33 -9.45
CA GLY A 29 3.61 24.42 -9.97
C GLY A 29 2.13 24.33 -9.58
N THR A 30 1.78 23.43 -8.65
CA THR A 30 0.42 23.22 -8.12
C THR A 30 0.33 23.67 -6.66
N LYS A 31 -0.86 23.74 -6.05
CA LYS A 31 -0.98 24.01 -4.61
C LYS A 31 -0.26 22.93 -3.79
N SER A 32 0.14 23.29 -2.57
CA SER A 32 0.58 22.31 -1.56
C SER A 32 -0.42 21.17 -1.45
N ALA A 33 0.09 19.95 -1.38
CA ALA A 33 -0.72 18.76 -1.29
C ALA A 33 -1.20 18.56 0.15
N ASP A 34 -2.50 18.32 0.32
CA ASP A 34 -3.16 18.10 1.61
C ASP A 34 -3.73 16.68 1.70
N ILE A 35 -3.95 16.18 2.92
CA ILE A 35 -4.78 14.99 3.11
C ILE A 35 -6.26 15.36 3.04
N PHE A 36 -6.98 14.66 2.16
CA PHE A 36 -8.42 14.66 2.04
C PHE A 36 -8.98 13.31 2.44
N PHE A 37 -10.28 13.28 2.73
CA PHE A 37 -11.01 12.03 2.85
C PHE A 37 -12.34 12.06 2.09
N SER A 38 -12.86 10.89 1.77
CA SER A 38 -14.20 10.69 1.24
C SER A 38 -14.85 9.52 1.99
N GLU A 39 -16.18 9.58 2.13
CA GLU A 39 -16.96 8.58 2.86
C GLU A 39 -17.90 7.83 1.91
N LYS A 40 -17.96 6.51 2.08
CA LYS A 40 -18.85 5.60 1.36
C LYS A 40 -20.12 5.42 2.19
N ASN A 41 -21.27 5.79 1.62
CA ASN A 41 -22.56 5.55 2.28
C ASN A 41 -23.02 4.08 2.17
N ASP A 42 -24.12 3.74 2.85
CA ASP A 42 -24.73 2.40 2.85
C ASP A 42 -25.10 1.84 1.47
N LYS A 43 -25.15 2.70 0.43
CA LYS A 43 -25.42 2.32 -0.96
C LYS A 43 -24.14 2.15 -1.80
N GLY A 44 -22.97 2.21 -1.15
CA GLY A 44 -21.67 2.11 -1.80
C GLY A 44 -21.23 3.36 -2.57
N LYS A 45 -21.91 4.50 -2.40
CA LYS A 45 -21.57 5.75 -3.10
C LYS A 45 -20.65 6.61 -2.25
N TRP A 46 -19.53 7.01 -2.82
CA TRP A 46 -18.56 7.93 -2.25
C TRP A 46 -19.07 9.38 -2.22
N SER A 47 -18.80 10.08 -1.11
CA SER A 47 -19.06 11.51 -0.94
C SER A 47 -18.08 12.34 -1.76
N LYS A 48 -18.30 13.67 -1.82
CA LYS A 48 -17.27 14.55 -2.35
C LYS A 48 -16.05 14.54 -1.40
N PRO A 49 -14.82 14.70 -1.93
CA PRO A 49 -13.64 14.90 -1.10
C PRO A 49 -13.82 16.05 -0.12
N GLU A 50 -13.44 15.83 1.13
CA GLU A 50 -13.44 16.82 2.20
C GLU A 50 -12.04 16.96 2.78
N ALA A 51 -11.62 18.21 2.99
CA ALA A 51 -10.37 18.51 3.69
C ALA A 51 -10.51 18.17 5.18
N ILE A 52 -9.41 17.78 5.81
CA ILE A 52 -9.41 17.48 7.24
C ILE A 52 -9.38 18.79 8.01
N GLY A 53 -10.53 19.20 8.56
CA GLY A 53 -10.66 20.46 9.28
C GLY A 53 -9.98 20.52 10.66
N THR A 54 -9.24 19.49 11.05
CA THR A 54 -8.44 19.47 12.28
C THR A 54 -6.98 19.75 11.96
N GLY A 55 -6.11 19.77 12.98
CA GLY A 55 -4.72 20.19 12.81
C GLY A 55 -3.80 19.26 12.00
N LEU A 56 -4.34 18.28 11.27
CA LEU A 56 -3.54 17.32 10.50
C LEU A 56 -2.83 17.98 9.33
N ASN A 57 -3.58 18.70 8.47
CA ASN A 57 -3.00 19.45 7.36
C ASN A 57 -2.29 20.68 7.91
N THR A 58 -1.11 20.97 7.38
CA THR A 58 -0.25 22.04 7.86
C THR A 58 0.02 23.07 6.76
N ASP A 59 0.98 23.96 6.98
CA ASP A 59 1.47 24.87 5.93
C ASP A 59 2.53 24.18 5.04
N TYR A 60 2.85 22.91 5.35
CA TYR A 60 3.72 22.04 4.55
C TYR A 60 2.91 21.15 3.62
N GLU A 61 3.58 20.37 2.77
CA GLU A 61 2.87 19.38 1.94
C GLU A 61 2.75 18.05 2.67
N GLU A 62 1.54 17.53 2.73
CA GLU A 62 1.25 16.20 3.23
C GLU A 62 1.10 15.20 2.06
N GLY A 63 1.94 14.18 2.05
CA GLY A 63 1.98 13.12 1.04
C GLY A 63 1.30 11.83 1.47
N ALA A 64 1.73 10.70 0.89
CA ALA A 64 1.14 9.40 1.18
C ALA A 64 1.10 9.10 2.68
N CYS A 65 -0.01 8.51 3.13
CA CYS A 65 -0.26 8.12 4.51
C CYS A 65 -0.53 6.62 4.64
N CYS A 66 -0.55 6.11 5.87
CA CYS A 66 -1.12 4.83 6.25
C CYS A 66 -1.61 4.87 7.71
N PHE A 67 -2.28 3.81 8.17
CA PHE A 67 -2.88 3.73 9.49
C PHE A 67 -2.35 2.53 10.27
N THR A 68 -2.33 2.66 11.60
CA THR A 68 -2.24 1.48 12.47
C THR A 68 -3.45 0.58 12.28
N PRO A 69 -3.36 -0.74 12.55
CA PRO A 69 -4.48 -1.67 12.36
C PRO A 69 -5.73 -1.31 13.18
N ASP A 70 -5.55 -0.61 14.29
CA ASP A 70 -6.65 -0.12 15.14
C ASP A 70 -7.21 1.26 14.72
N GLY A 71 -6.68 1.85 13.63
CA GLY A 71 -7.13 3.13 13.08
C GLY A 71 -6.84 4.35 13.97
N LYS A 72 -6.11 4.19 15.07
CA LYS A 72 -5.89 5.27 16.06
C LYS A 72 -4.71 6.17 15.74
N GLN A 73 -3.80 5.76 14.88
CA GLN A 73 -2.65 6.56 14.50
C GLN A 73 -2.44 6.53 12.99
N MET A 74 -2.19 7.70 12.42
CA MET A 74 -1.80 7.89 11.03
C MET A 74 -0.30 8.14 10.98
N TYR A 75 0.38 7.48 10.05
CA TYR A 75 1.72 7.86 9.60
C TYR A 75 1.56 8.53 8.25
N LEU A 76 2.22 9.67 8.04
CA LEU A 76 2.14 10.38 6.77
C LEU A 76 3.48 10.98 6.39
N THR A 77 3.69 11.05 5.07
CA THR A 77 4.80 11.81 4.49
C THR A 77 4.52 13.29 4.66
N GLN A 78 5.50 14.08 5.07
CA GLN A 78 5.42 15.53 5.11
C GLN A 78 6.68 16.14 4.48
N CYS A 79 6.49 17.03 3.52
CA CYS A 79 7.55 17.79 2.86
C CYS A 79 7.52 19.23 3.37
N ALA A 80 8.39 19.53 4.33
CA ALA A 80 8.53 20.88 4.84
C ALA A 80 9.12 21.81 3.76
N THR A 81 8.59 23.04 3.67
CA THR A 81 9.15 24.07 2.79
C THR A 81 9.93 25.07 3.63
N ASP A 82 11.21 25.26 3.32
CA ASP A 82 12.06 26.27 3.97
C ASP A 82 12.61 27.21 2.89
N PRO A 83 12.39 28.55 3.00
CA PRO A 83 12.84 29.52 1.99
C PRO A 83 14.36 29.55 1.77
N THR A 84 15.14 28.99 2.70
CA THR A 84 16.60 29.09 2.72
C THR A 84 17.30 27.77 2.40
N SER A 85 16.60 26.64 2.48
CA SER A 85 17.16 25.33 2.15
C SER A 85 16.04 24.37 1.71
N PRO A 86 16.25 23.53 0.68
CA PRO A 86 15.35 22.41 0.45
C PRO A 86 15.34 21.51 1.70
N ARG A 87 14.15 21.08 2.12
CA ARG A 87 14.00 20.00 3.10
C ARG A 87 13.45 18.78 2.40
N LEU A 88 14.00 17.63 2.76
CA LEU A 88 13.57 16.33 2.26
C LEU A 88 12.30 15.89 2.96
N ALA A 89 11.58 14.98 2.33
CA ALA A 89 10.38 14.40 2.93
C ALA A 89 10.73 13.68 4.23
N GLN A 90 9.85 13.81 5.21
CA GLN A 90 9.94 13.11 6.50
C GLN A 90 8.65 12.35 6.76
N ILE A 91 8.71 11.35 7.63
CA ILE A 91 7.51 10.69 8.15
C ILE A 91 7.15 11.34 9.48
N VAL A 92 5.89 11.72 9.61
CA VAL A 92 5.30 12.26 10.83
C VAL A 92 4.12 11.39 11.27
N THR A 93 3.71 11.49 12.53
CA THR A 93 2.57 10.77 13.08
C THR A 93 1.48 11.70 13.58
N SER A 94 0.21 11.30 13.43
CA SER A 94 -0.94 11.99 14.00
C SER A 94 -1.85 10.99 14.71
N ASN A 95 -2.31 11.34 15.91
CA ASN A 95 -3.21 10.51 16.69
C ASN A 95 -4.66 10.89 16.41
N ARG A 96 -5.54 9.89 16.39
CA ARG A 96 -6.98 10.06 16.29
C ARG A 96 -7.61 9.98 17.68
N SER A 97 -8.40 10.99 18.02
CA SER A 97 -9.37 10.93 19.11
C SER A 97 -10.74 11.19 18.52
N ASP A 98 -11.67 10.25 18.71
CA ASP A 98 -13.00 10.27 18.09
C ASP A 98 -12.90 10.38 16.54
N ALA A 99 -13.36 11.50 15.98
CA ALA A 99 -13.30 11.80 14.54
C ALA A 99 -12.24 12.85 14.19
N ALA A 100 -11.36 13.21 15.13
CA ALA A 100 -10.40 14.29 14.97
C ALA A 100 -8.95 13.78 14.95
N TRP A 101 -8.19 14.24 13.97
CA TRP A 101 -6.75 14.02 13.89
C TRP A 101 -5.99 15.15 14.59
N SER A 102 -5.00 14.79 15.41
CA SER A 102 -4.12 15.75 16.07
C SER A 102 -3.16 16.42 15.09
N LYS A 103 -2.45 17.45 15.56
CA LYS A 103 -1.29 17.97 14.81
C LYS A 103 -0.24 16.87 14.61
N PRO A 104 0.41 16.81 13.43
CA PRO A 104 1.49 15.86 13.22
C PRO A 104 2.66 16.12 14.16
N THR A 105 3.30 15.03 14.59
CA THR A 105 4.53 15.04 15.39
C THR A 105 5.62 14.30 14.61
N ASN A 106 6.84 14.83 14.60
CA ASN A 106 7.95 14.20 13.89
C ASN A 106 8.23 12.79 14.41
N LEU A 107 8.42 11.83 13.49
CA LEU A 107 8.86 10.49 13.82
C LEU A 107 10.35 10.35 13.50
N GLU A 108 11.20 10.33 14.54
CA GLU A 108 12.64 10.16 14.37
C GLU A 108 12.96 8.69 14.03
N ILE A 109 12.94 8.35 12.73
CA ILE A 109 13.33 7.03 12.21
C ILE A 109 14.86 6.88 12.22
N SER A 110 15.57 7.96 11.87
CA SER A 110 17.03 8.02 11.77
C SER A 110 17.54 9.37 12.23
N LYS A 111 18.83 9.41 12.63
CA LYS A 111 19.55 10.67 12.89
C LYS A 111 20.03 11.35 11.61
N ASP A 112 19.92 10.66 10.48
CA ASP A 112 20.24 11.21 9.17
C ASP A 112 19.20 12.26 8.77
N THR A 113 19.67 13.48 8.55
CA THR A 113 18.84 14.62 8.14
C THR A 113 18.96 14.94 6.65
N LEU A 114 19.76 14.17 5.92
CA LEU A 114 20.09 14.38 4.50
C LEU A 114 19.45 13.33 3.58
N SER A 115 18.60 12.48 4.12
CA SER A 115 17.87 11.46 3.38
C SER A 115 16.37 11.70 3.42
N CYS A 116 15.70 11.25 2.38
CA CYS A 116 14.25 11.23 2.23
C CYS A 116 13.67 10.09 3.08
N PHE A 117 12.55 10.34 3.75
CA PHE A 117 11.73 9.32 4.41
C PHE A 117 10.28 9.55 4.00
N ALA A 118 9.73 8.62 3.21
CA ALA A 118 8.42 8.81 2.61
C ALA A 118 7.62 7.49 2.50
N HIS A 119 6.38 7.62 2.06
CA HIS A 119 5.49 6.52 1.67
C HIS A 119 5.40 5.42 2.74
N PRO A 120 4.96 5.77 3.97
CA PRO A 120 4.86 4.83 5.06
C PRO A 120 3.80 3.77 4.80
N ALA A 121 4.05 2.55 5.26
CA ALA A 121 3.09 1.45 5.29
C ALA A 121 3.24 0.62 6.56
N ILE A 122 2.13 0.25 7.18
CA ILE A 122 2.14 -0.59 8.39
C ILE A 122 1.89 -2.04 7.99
N SER A 123 2.65 -2.97 8.56
CA SER A 123 2.40 -4.41 8.40
C SER A 123 1.04 -4.80 8.98
N PRO A 124 0.38 -5.86 8.48
CA PRO A 124 -0.93 -6.27 8.97
C PRO A 124 -0.99 -6.60 10.46
N ASP A 125 0.13 -7.03 11.05
CA ASP A 125 0.27 -7.30 12.49
C ASP A 125 0.54 -6.05 13.34
N GLY A 126 0.76 -4.89 12.71
CA GLY A 126 1.09 -3.64 13.38
C GLY A 126 2.50 -3.58 13.99
N GLU A 127 3.34 -4.59 13.78
CA GLU A 127 4.68 -4.66 14.40
C GLU A 127 5.77 -3.94 13.60
N TRP A 128 5.52 -3.61 12.33
CA TRP A 128 6.53 -3.03 11.45
C TRP A 128 5.99 -1.83 10.68
N LEU A 129 6.79 -0.78 10.65
CA LEU A 129 6.64 0.34 9.72
C LEU A 129 7.60 0.14 8.55
N TYR A 130 7.05 0.03 7.36
CA TYR A 130 7.75 0.07 6.09
C TYR A 130 7.72 1.50 5.56
N PHE A 131 8.78 1.90 4.88
CA PHE A 131 8.91 3.24 4.30
C PHE A 131 9.96 3.22 3.20
N VAL A 132 10.06 4.32 2.44
CA VAL A 132 11.07 4.47 1.40
C VAL A 132 12.10 5.51 1.77
N SER A 133 13.36 5.26 1.40
CA SER A 133 14.47 6.14 1.70
C SER A 133 15.65 5.90 0.76
N ASP A 134 16.35 6.98 0.43
CA ASP A 134 17.64 7.03 -0.27
C ASP A 134 18.84 7.03 0.70
N MET A 135 18.61 6.69 1.97
CA MET A 135 19.67 6.72 2.98
C MET A 135 20.80 5.72 2.70
N PRO A 136 22.04 6.02 3.16
CA PRO A 136 23.20 5.18 2.90
C PRO A 136 23.00 3.72 3.31
N GLY A 137 23.44 2.79 2.44
CA GLY A 137 23.25 1.34 2.63
C GLY A 137 22.14 0.73 1.76
N GLY A 138 21.49 1.57 0.94
CA GLY A 138 20.56 1.16 -0.11
C GLY A 138 21.17 0.43 -1.31
N LYS A 139 20.32 0.04 -2.25
CA LYS A 139 20.63 -0.61 -3.54
C LYS A 139 20.60 0.36 -4.71
N GLY A 140 19.84 1.45 -4.63
CA GLY A 140 19.55 2.31 -5.78
C GLY A 140 19.09 3.72 -5.41
N GLY A 141 18.02 4.17 -6.06
CA GLY A 141 17.37 5.45 -5.78
C GLY A 141 16.65 5.39 -4.43
N LEU A 142 15.32 5.43 -4.45
CA LEU A 142 14.53 5.15 -3.26
C LEU A 142 14.40 3.65 -3.03
N ASP A 143 14.85 3.16 -1.88
CA ASP A 143 14.68 1.77 -1.49
C ASP A 143 13.57 1.60 -0.47
N ILE A 144 12.97 0.40 -0.38
CA ILE A 144 12.09 0.05 0.72
C ILE A 144 12.89 -0.45 1.92
N TRP A 145 12.65 0.20 3.06
CA TRP A 145 13.17 -0.13 4.37
C TRP A 145 12.03 -0.47 5.32
N ARG A 146 12.35 -1.08 6.45
CA ARG A 146 11.42 -1.28 7.56
C ARG A 146 12.07 -1.02 8.91
N VAL A 147 11.25 -0.66 9.88
CA VAL A 147 11.65 -0.49 11.28
C VAL A 147 10.62 -1.13 12.19
N ARG A 148 11.10 -1.81 13.24
CA ARG A 148 10.20 -2.46 14.19
C ARG A 148 9.52 -1.42 15.08
N ILE A 149 8.21 -1.52 15.25
CA ILE A 149 7.43 -0.73 16.21
C ILE A 149 7.41 -1.49 17.53
N THR A 150 7.83 -0.85 18.61
CA THR A 150 7.84 -1.45 19.95
C THR A 150 7.21 -0.50 20.97
N PRO A 151 6.80 -1.01 22.14
CA PRO A 151 6.33 -0.14 23.23
C PRO A 151 7.36 0.89 23.71
N ALA A 152 8.65 0.65 23.48
CA ALA A 152 9.74 1.56 23.84
C ALA A 152 10.09 2.56 22.73
N GLY A 153 9.40 2.51 21.58
CA GLY A 153 9.70 3.31 20.39
C GLY A 153 10.14 2.44 19.21
N LEU A 154 10.80 3.07 18.23
CA LEU A 154 11.29 2.39 17.04
C LEU A 154 12.55 1.56 17.34
N GLY A 155 12.60 0.36 16.76
CA GLY A 155 13.73 -0.57 16.84
C GLY A 155 14.79 -0.33 15.77
N GLY A 156 15.44 -1.42 15.33
CA GLY A 156 16.43 -1.37 14.25
C GLY A 156 15.79 -1.17 12.88
N VAL A 157 16.46 -0.39 12.04
CA VAL A 157 16.08 -0.13 10.65
C VAL A 157 16.77 -1.14 9.73
N GLU A 158 16.03 -1.71 8.80
CA GLU A 158 16.47 -2.80 7.90
C GLU A 158 16.10 -2.48 6.44
N ASN A 159 17.05 -2.60 5.52
CA ASN A 159 16.79 -2.56 4.07
C ASN A 159 16.20 -3.91 3.65
N LEU A 160 15.16 -3.93 2.81
CA LEU A 160 14.58 -5.20 2.36
C LEU A 160 15.47 -5.98 1.38
N GLY A 161 16.41 -5.30 0.73
CA GLY A 161 17.36 -5.89 -0.20
C GLY A 161 16.70 -6.57 -1.40
N GLU A 162 17.47 -7.42 -2.07
CA GLU A 162 16.97 -8.19 -3.20
C GLU A 162 16.02 -9.33 -2.75
N PRO A 163 14.98 -9.65 -3.52
CA PRO A 163 14.68 -9.10 -4.85
C PRO A 163 13.82 -7.84 -4.83
N ILE A 164 13.44 -7.29 -3.67
CA ILE A 164 12.55 -6.13 -3.62
C ILE A 164 13.24 -4.90 -4.22
N ASN A 165 14.38 -4.54 -3.63
CA ASN A 165 15.12 -3.35 -3.95
C ASN A 165 16.06 -3.56 -5.14
N THR A 166 16.13 -2.56 -6.00
CA THR A 166 16.88 -2.57 -7.26
C THR A 166 17.76 -1.32 -7.38
N PRO A 167 18.49 -1.12 -8.50
CA PRO A 167 19.12 0.17 -8.76
C PRO A 167 18.15 1.33 -9.05
N GLY A 168 16.86 1.04 -9.28
CA GLY A 168 15.81 2.04 -9.52
C GLY A 168 15.19 2.57 -8.22
N ASP A 169 13.95 3.04 -8.33
CA ASP A 169 13.10 3.47 -7.22
C ASP A 169 12.03 2.42 -6.92
N GLU A 170 11.95 2.01 -5.66
CA GLU A 170 10.88 1.22 -5.07
C GLU A 170 10.04 2.09 -4.14
N MET A 171 8.76 2.26 -4.48
CA MET A 171 7.89 3.28 -3.94
C MET A 171 6.53 2.72 -3.50
N PHE A 172 5.81 3.47 -2.66
CA PHE A 172 4.43 3.16 -2.25
C PHE A 172 4.20 1.72 -1.75
N PRO A 173 4.98 1.25 -0.75
CA PRO A 173 4.73 -0.04 -0.13
C PRO A 173 3.30 -0.10 0.44
N THR A 174 2.68 -1.26 0.41
CA THR A 174 1.38 -1.50 1.04
C THR A 174 1.17 -3.00 1.25
N PHE A 175 0.20 -3.36 2.08
CA PHE A 175 -0.13 -4.76 2.36
C PHE A 175 -1.59 -5.03 2.07
N ARG A 176 -1.86 -6.22 1.54
CA ARG A 176 -3.17 -6.84 1.70
C ARG A 176 -3.27 -7.41 3.12
N PRO A 177 -4.48 -7.49 3.71
CA PRO A 177 -4.66 -8.09 5.04
C PRO A 177 -4.24 -9.56 5.13
N ASN A 178 -4.14 -10.27 4.00
CA ASN A 178 -3.62 -11.64 3.94
C ASN A 178 -2.08 -11.74 4.05
N GLY A 179 -1.37 -10.60 4.10
CA GLY A 179 0.10 -10.53 4.18
C GLY A 179 0.82 -10.45 2.83
N ASP A 180 0.10 -10.47 1.70
CA ASP A 180 0.73 -10.17 0.40
C ASP A 180 1.25 -8.73 0.40
N PHE A 181 2.53 -8.56 0.05
CA PHE A 181 3.19 -7.25 0.02
C PHE A 181 3.14 -6.68 -1.40
N TYR A 182 2.75 -5.42 -1.53
CA TYR A 182 2.67 -4.70 -2.80
C TYR A 182 3.56 -3.46 -2.72
N PHE A 183 4.16 -3.10 -3.85
CA PHE A 183 4.93 -1.88 -4.01
C PHE A 183 4.98 -1.53 -5.49
N SER A 184 5.37 -0.31 -5.82
CA SER A 184 5.64 0.10 -7.19
C SER A 184 7.13 0.23 -7.44
N SER A 185 7.60 -0.09 -8.64
CA SER A 185 9.01 0.08 -8.99
C SER A 185 9.22 0.44 -10.46
N ASN A 186 10.26 1.23 -10.72
CA ASN A 186 10.76 1.53 -12.07
C ASN A 186 12.09 0.80 -12.40
N GLY A 187 12.60 -0.03 -11.48
CA GLY A 187 13.86 -0.74 -11.65
C GLY A 187 13.73 -2.22 -12.03
N HIS A 188 12.52 -2.77 -11.93
CA HIS A 188 12.19 -4.12 -12.38
C HIS A 188 11.79 -4.15 -13.87
N VAL A 189 11.77 -5.33 -14.47
CA VAL A 189 11.21 -5.50 -15.82
C VAL A 189 9.69 -5.29 -15.76
N GLY A 190 9.22 -4.23 -16.40
CA GLY A 190 7.83 -3.77 -16.34
C GLY A 190 7.29 -3.31 -17.69
N MET A 191 6.23 -2.51 -17.65
CA MET A 191 5.50 -1.96 -18.79
C MET A 191 5.69 -0.47 -18.98
N GLY A 192 6.02 0.28 -17.92
CA GLY A 192 5.97 1.74 -17.91
C GLY A 192 7.00 2.41 -17.02
N GLY A 193 6.58 3.46 -16.32
CA GLY A 193 7.39 4.15 -15.32
C GLY A 193 7.42 3.33 -14.04
N LEU A 194 6.63 3.73 -13.04
CA LEU A 194 6.35 2.89 -11.87
C LEU A 194 5.33 1.81 -12.22
N ASP A 195 5.68 0.55 -11.98
CA ASP A 195 4.77 -0.59 -12.11
C ASP A 195 4.49 -1.24 -10.75
N ILE A 196 3.26 -1.67 -10.50
CA ILE A 196 2.89 -2.40 -9.28
C ILE A 196 3.43 -3.84 -9.35
N TYR A 197 4.14 -4.27 -8.31
CA TYR A 197 4.60 -5.64 -8.10
C TYR A 197 3.99 -6.25 -6.84
N ILE A 198 3.83 -7.57 -6.87
CA ILE A 198 3.37 -8.37 -5.75
C ILE A 198 4.53 -9.23 -5.25
N ALA A 199 4.91 -9.04 -3.99
CA ALA A 199 5.91 -9.83 -3.30
C ALA A 199 5.24 -10.81 -2.33
N LYS A 200 5.52 -12.10 -2.51
CA LYS A 200 5.07 -13.17 -1.62
C LYS A 200 6.25 -13.90 -1.04
N VAL A 201 6.19 -14.25 0.24
CA VAL A 201 7.25 -15.06 0.86
C VAL A 201 7.08 -16.52 0.42
N ASN A 202 8.07 -17.05 -0.28
CA ASN A 202 8.11 -18.47 -0.62
C ASN A 202 8.25 -19.31 0.67
N SER A 203 7.35 -20.27 0.84
CA SER A 203 7.25 -21.06 2.07
C SER A 203 8.46 -21.98 2.33
N ILE A 204 9.21 -22.32 1.29
CA ILE A 204 10.39 -23.19 1.34
C ILE A 204 11.66 -22.36 1.52
N THR A 205 11.88 -21.39 0.63
CA THR A 205 13.13 -20.61 0.60
C THR A 205 13.14 -19.46 1.60
N ARG A 206 11.95 -19.07 2.11
CA ARG A 206 11.74 -17.90 2.97
C ARG A 206 12.18 -16.57 2.33
N LYS A 207 12.35 -16.55 1.00
CA LYS A 207 12.65 -15.34 0.22
C LYS A 207 11.38 -14.79 -0.41
N TYR A 208 11.40 -13.51 -0.76
CA TYR A 208 10.35 -12.94 -1.60
C TYR A 208 10.42 -13.49 -3.02
N GLU A 209 9.27 -13.80 -3.58
CA GLU A 209 9.04 -14.05 -5.00
C GLU A 209 8.16 -12.92 -5.53
N LEU A 210 8.60 -12.30 -6.62
CA LEU A 210 7.92 -11.17 -7.25
C LEU A 210 7.04 -11.63 -8.40
N THR A 211 5.85 -11.06 -8.49
CA THR A 211 4.93 -11.21 -9.62
C THR A 211 4.55 -9.84 -10.15
N HIS A 212 4.68 -9.65 -11.46
CA HIS A 212 4.16 -8.48 -12.17
C HIS A 212 2.77 -8.83 -12.75
N PRO A 213 1.68 -8.20 -12.30
CA PRO A 213 0.32 -8.57 -12.68
C PRO A 213 -0.08 -8.12 -14.10
N GLY A 214 0.70 -7.24 -14.73
CA GLY A 214 0.46 -6.77 -16.10
C GLY A 214 -0.80 -5.92 -16.26
N TYR A 215 -1.22 -5.71 -17.50
CA TYR A 215 -2.47 -5.02 -17.83
C TYR A 215 -3.70 -5.82 -17.34
N PRO A 216 -4.75 -5.18 -16.80
CA PRO A 216 -5.03 -3.73 -16.77
C PRO A 216 -4.54 -3.00 -15.51
N LEU A 217 -3.86 -3.70 -14.59
CA LEU A 217 -3.37 -3.04 -13.38
C LEU A 217 -2.21 -2.10 -13.72
N ASN A 218 -1.23 -2.62 -14.47
CA ASN A 218 -0.09 -1.87 -14.97
C ASN A 218 -0.27 -1.46 -16.44
N THR A 219 0.32 -0.32 -16.79
CA THR A 219 0.23 0.36 -18.09
C THR A 219 1.61 0.88 -18.50
N GLU A 220 1.68 1.63 -19.60
CA GLU A 220 2.90 2.34 -20.01
C GLU A 220 3.22 3.59 -19.17
N ALA A 221 2.37 3.90 -18.19
CA ALA A 221 2.43 5.08 -17.35
C ALA A 221 3.00 4.73 -15.95
N ASP A 222 2.84 5.62 -14.97
CA ASP A 222 3.07 5.30 -13.56
C ASP A 222 1.78 4.72 -12.95
N ASP A 223 1.92 3.58 -12.28
CA ASP A 223 0.88 2.85 -11.55
C ASP A 223 1.37 2.59 -10.11
N PHE A 224 0.67 3.15 -9.13
CA PHE A 224 1.17 3.22 -7.76
C PHE A 224 0.12 3.41 -6.68
N GLY A 225 0.54 3.47 -5.40
CA GLY A 225 -0.32 3.92 -4.30
C GLY A 225 -1.56 3.04 -4.06
N MET A 226 -1.38 1.72 -3.96
CA MET A 226 -2.49 0.78 -3.76
C MET A 226 -3.06 0.77 -2.33
N THR A 227 -4.36 0.52 -2.21
CA THR A 227 -5.05 0.22 -0.95
C THR A 227 -6.18 -0.77 -1.17
N PHE A 228 -6.48 -1.59 -0.14
CA PHE A 228 -7.39 -2.73 -0.25
C PHE A 228 -8.60 -2.59 0.69
N GLU A 229 -9.77 -2.97 0.19
CA GLU A 229 -11.01 -3.06 0.98
C GLU A 229 -11.05 -4.40 1.71
N GLY A 230 -10.31 -4.48 2.82
CA GLY A 230 -10.26 -5.65 3.68
C GLY A 230 -9.76 -6.92 2.98
N LEU A 231 -10.44 -8.04 3.24
CA LEU A 231 -10.07 -9.34 2.66
C LEU A 231 -10.43 -9.45 1.17
N HIS A 232 -11.29 -8.57 0.67
CA HIS A 232 -11.66 -8.57 -0.74
C HIS A 232 -10.46 -8.16 -1.58
N ASN A 233 -10.29 -8.79 -2.73
CA ASN A 233 -9.23 -8.42 -3.67
C ASN A 233 -9.70 -7.26 -4.56
N GLN A 234 -10.06 -6.15 -3.91
CA GLN A 234 -10.59 -4.95 -4.52
C GLN A 234 -10.12 -3.74 -3.72
N GLY A 235 -10.18 -2.56 -4.34
CA GLY A 235 -9.80 -1.33 -3.68
C GLY A 235 -9.45 -0.25 -4.68
N PHE A 236 -8.43 0.54 -4.35
CA PHE A 236 -8.00 1.67 -5.16
C PHE A 236 -6.50 1.67 -5.39
N PHE A 237 -6.10 2.33 -6.46
CA PHE A 237 -4.71 2.63 -6.78
C PHE A 237 -4.64 3.94 -7.57
N CYS A 238 -3.47 4.52 -7.66
CA CYS A 238 -3.19 5.73 -8.42
C CYS A 238 -2.55 5.40 -9.76
N SER A 239 -2.85 6.20 -10.78
CA SER A 239 -2.16 6.11 -12.06
C SER A 239 -2.19 7.44 -12.79
N ASN A 240 -1.15 7.73 -13.57
CA ASN A 240 -1.13 8.82 -14.54
C ASN A 240 -1.33 8.35 -15.99
N ARG A 241 -1.96 7.18 -16.15
CA ARG A 241 -2.45 6.70 -17.46
C ARG A 241 -3.25 7.79 -18.15
N LYS A 242 -2.95 8.01 -19.43
CA LYS A 242 -3.45 9.14 -20.20
C LYS A 242 -4.94 9.02 -20.47
N ASP A 243 -5.75 9.56 -19.56
CA ASP A 243 -7.20 9.67 -19.70
C ASP A 243 -7.64 11.09 -20.15
N GLY A 244 -6.69 12.03 -20.23
CA GLY A 244 -6.90 13.42 -20.61
C GLY A 244 -7.44 14.33 -19.49
N ARG A 245 -7.41 13.90 -18.22
CA ARG A 245 -8.04 14.61 -17.09
C ARG A 245 -7.08 15.07 -15.98
N GLY A 246 -5.79 15.23 -16.29
CA GLY A 246 -4.77 15.66 -15.32
C GLY A 246 -3.57 14.72 -15.33
N TYR A 247 -2.78 14.78 -14.26
CA TYR A 247 -1.63 13.91 -14.04
C TYR A 247 -2.07 12.63 -13.33
N ASP A 248 -2.17 12.63 -12.00
CA ASP A 248 -2.52 11.42 -11.23
C ASP A 248 -4.03 11.32 -10.92
N HIS A 249 -4.60 10.14 -11.11
CA HIS A 249 -5.98 9.82 -10.71
C HIS A 249 -6.06 8.57 -9.85
N ILE A 250 -7.13 8.48 -9.07
CA ILE A 250 -7.48 7.29 -8.29
C ILE A 250 -8.41 6.41 -9.12
N TYR A 251 -7.99 5.17 -9.37
CA TYR A 251 -8.73 4.13 -10.06
C TYR A 251 -9.18 3.06 -9.07
N SER A 252 -10.40 2.55 -9.23
CA SER A 252 -10.88 1.36 -8.51
C SER A 252 -10.50 0.09 -9.26
N PHE A 253 -10.22 -1.00 -8.54
CA PHE A 253 -10.07 -2.33 -9.11
C PHE A 253 -10.89 -3.36 -8.33
N GLU A 254 -11.24 -4.44 -9.01
CA GLU A 254 -11.84 -5.64 -8.43
C GLU A 254 -11.25 -6.85 -9.16
N ASN A 255 -10.61 -7.76 -8.41
CA ASN A 255 -9.99 -8.97 -8.94
C ASN A 255 -10.46 -10.18 -8.10
N PRO A 256 -11.71 -10.63 -8.26
CA PRO A 256 -12.32 -11.59 -7.36
C PRO A 256 -11.52 -12.90 -7.32
N GLU A 257 -11.19 -13.36 -6.11
CA GLU A 257 -10.54 -14.65 -5.94
C GLU A 257 -11.55 -15.77 -6.24
N ILE A 258 -11.30 -16.53 -7.32
CA ILE A 258 -12.15 -17.67 -7.67
C ILE A 258 -11.76 -18.85 -6.76
N VAL A 259 -12.34 -18.90 -5.57
CA VAL A 259 -12.17 -20.03 -4.65
C VAL A 259 -13.15 -21.14 -5.05
N THR A 260 -12.64 -22.17 -5.73
CA THR A 260 -13.43 -23.36 -6.06
C THR A 260 -13.37 -24.36 -4.92
N THR A 261 -14.51 -24.58 -4.25
CA THR A 261 -14.63 -25.64 -3.25
C THR A 261 -15.32 -26.85 -3.87
N MET A 262 -14.65 -28.00 -3.84
CA MET A 262 -15.21 -29.28 -4.26
C MET A 262 -15.47 -30.17 -3.05
N LYS A 263 -16.71 -30.64 -2.92
CA LYS A 263 -17.11 -31.68 -1.95
C LYS A 263 -17.87 -32.77 -2.69
N GLY A 264 -17.56 -34.02 -2.39
CA GLY A 264 -18.24 -35.17 -2.97
C GLY A 264 -17.94 -36.43 -2.17
N TRP A 265 -18.67 -37.47 -2.50
CA TRP A 265 -18.48 -38.80 -1.96
C TRP A 265 -17.92 -39.71 -3.04
N VAL A 266 -17.10 -40.67 -2.64
CA VAL A 266 -16.54 -41.67 -3.55
C VAL A 266 -17.20 -43.00 -3.24
N TYR A 267 -17.95 -43.52 -4.21
CA TYR A 267 -18.63 -44.81 -4.12
C TYR A 267 -18.13 -45.74 -5.22
N GLU A 268 -18.16 -47.04 -4.93
CA GLU A 268 -18.15 -48.06 -5.97
C GLU A 268 -19.48 -48.01 -6.76
N LYS A 269 -19.47 -48.50 -8.00
CA LYS A 269 -20.66 -48.53 -8.86
C LYS A 269 -21.88 -49.17 -8.19
N ASP A 270 -21.66 -50.14 -7.30
CA ASP A 270 -22.69 -50.91 -6.61
C ASP A 270 -23.05 -50.35 -5.22
N GLY A 271 -22.53 -49.16 -4.86
CA GLY A 271 -23.05 -48.34 -3.75
C GLY A 271 -22.23 -48.35 -2.46
N TYR A 272 -21.09 -49.03 -2.39
CA TYR A 272 -20.23 -49.01 -1.21
C TYR A 272 -19.34 -47.76 -1.17
N GLU A 273 -19.24 -47.11 -0.01
CA GLU A 273 -18.32 -45.99 0.19
C GLU A 273 -16.86 -46.46 0.12
N LEU A 274 -16.01 -45.63 -0.50
CA LEU A 274 -14.59 -45.87 -0.65
C LEU A 274 -13.79 -44.85 0.19
N PRO A 275 -13.76 -44.98 1.53
CA PRO A 275 -13.10 -44.02 2.42
C PRO A 275 -11.57 -44.00 2.27
N ALA A 276 -10.97 -45.03 1.65
CA ALA A 276 -9.54 -45.12 1.38
C ALA A 276 -9.15 -44.66 -0.03
N ALA A 277 -10.09 -44.14 -0.83
CA ALA A 277 -9.79 -43.70 -2.19
C ALA A 277 -8.89 -42.44 -2.22
N GLU A 278 -8.10 -42.34 -3.29
CA GLU A 278 -7.35 -41.13 -3.62
C GLU A 278 -8.04 -40.42 -4.79
N VAL A 279 -8.43 -39.16 -4.58
CA VAL A 279 -8.99 -38.29 -5.61
C VAL A 279 -7.89 -37.41 -6.17
N ARG A 280 -7.71 -37.44 -7.49
CA ARG A 280 -6.82 -36.53 -8.19
C ARG A 280 -7.64 -35.41 -8.84
N ILE A 281 -7.35 -34.17 -8.45
CA ILE A 281 -7.91 -32.98 -9.07
C ILE A 281 -6.90 -32.47 -10.10
N VAL A 282 -7.34 -32.34 -11.35
CA VAL A 282 -6.55 -31.78 -12.45
C VAL A 282 -7.33 -30.59 -13.03
N GLY A 283 -6.78 -29.39 -12.86
CA GLY A 283 -7.31 -28.16 -13.42
C GLY A 283 -6.71 -27.87 -14.80
N ASN A 284 -7.44 -27.11 -15.62
CA ASN A 284 -6.95 -26.58 -16.90
C ASN A 284 -5.95 -25.42 -16.73
N ASP A 285 -5.80 -24.91 -15.52
CA ASP A 285 -4.81 -23.93 -15.06
C ASP A 285 -3.46 -24.58 -14.66
N GLY A 286 -3.33 -25.89 -14.82
CA GLY A 286 -2.16 -26.66 -14.40
C GLY A 286 -2.22 -27.15 -12.95
N THR A 287 -3.30 -26.87 -12.21
CA THR A 287 -3.51 -27.43 -10.87
C THR A 287 -3.49 -28.94 -10.92
N ASN A 288 -2.68 -29.57 -10.06
CA ASN A 288 -2.58 -31.02 -9.93
C ASN A 288 -2.46 -31.40 -8.46
N ARG A 289 -3.57 -31.82 -7.86
CA ARG A 289 -3.66 -32.13 -6.43
C ARG A 289 -4.12 -33.55 -6.20
N LYS A 290 -3.55 -34.21 -5.20
CA LYS A 290 -4.03 -35.48 -4.68
C LYS A 290 -4.69 -35.22 -3.33
N LEU A 291 -5.86 -35.78 -3.13
CA LEU A 291 -6.64 -35.67 -1.92
C LEU A 291 -7.04 -37.06 -1.47
N SER A 292 -6.82 -37.37 -0.20
CA SER A 292 -7.42 -38.56 0.43
C SER A 292 -8.87 -38.26 0.75
N VAL A 293 -9.76 -39.24 0.52
CA VAL A 293 -11.12 -39.17 1.06
C VAL A 293 -11.02 -39.11 2.58
N LYS A 294 -11.57 -38.05 3.19
CA LYS A 294 -11.70 -37.99 4.65
C LYS A 294 -12.91 -38.85 5.01
N GLY A 295 -12.67 -39.91 5.78
CA GLY A 295 -13.72 -40.66 6.47
C GLY A 295 -14.36 -39.85 7.59
#